data_AF-A0A522M555-F1
#
_entry.id   AF-A0A522M555-F1
#
_cell.length_a   1.000
_cell.length_b   1.000
_cell.length_c   1.000
_cell.angle_alpha   90.00
_cell.angle_beta   90.00
_cell.angle_gamma   90.00
#
_symmetry.space_group_name_H-M   'P 1'
#
loop_
_entity.id
_entity.type
_entity.pdbx_description
1 polymer ?
#
loop_
_entity_poly.entity_id
_entity_poly.type
_entity_poly.pdbx_seq_one_letter_code
_entity_poly.pdbx_strand_id
1 'polypeptide(L)'
;AIAAGTVFGGLCLIGAVFLWLRRLMNPRVRVASRWMDINILGWLALTAAAGLFTIPFSVHHANAGDAGTMIRLADWVQSVLYLHPDPALVRDVSPAYKFHMFLGMSVFLFFPFTRLVHVWSAPIGYFGRAYQVVRSKRAAR
;
A
#
# COMPACT_ATOMS: atom_id res chain seq x y z
N ALA A 1 0.50 -8.14 16.69
CA ALA A 1 0.54 -7.25 15.51
C ALA A 1 1.80 -7.47 14.66
N ILE A 2 3.01 -7.33 15.24
CA ILE A 2 4.29 -7.43 14.51
C ILE A 2 4.42 -8.73 13.71
N ALA A 3 4.20 -9.90 14.34
CA ALA A 3 4.35 -11.21 13.68
C ALA A 3 3.48 -11.36 12.42
N ALA A 4 2.20 -11.00 12.50
CA ALA A 4 1.28 -11.04 11.35
C ALA A 4 1.74 -10.06 10.25
N GLY A 5 2.15 -8.84 10.62
CA GLY A 5 2.69 -7.85 9.68
C GLY A 5 3.95 -8.34 8.96
N THR A 6 4.86 -9.00 9.67
CA THR A 6 6.07 -9.60 9.09
C THR A 6 5.71 -10.68 8.07
N VAL A 7 4.79 -11.59 8.39
CA VAL A 7 4.39 -12.68 7.51
C VAL A 7 3.70 -12.15 6.25
N PHE A 8 2.65 -11.35 6.40
CA PHE A 8 1.90 -10.83 5.26
C PHE A 8 2.72 -9.83 4.42
N GLY A 9 3.49 -8.96 5.07
CA GLY A 9 4.40 -8.02 4.41
C GLY A 9 5.50 -8.75 3.64
N GLY A 10 6.08 -9.81 4.22
CA GLY A 10 7.07 -10.66 3.56
C GLY A 10 6.52 -11.34 2.31
N LEU A 11 5.35 -11.98 2.42
CA LEU A 11 4.66 -12.59 1.27
C LEU A 11 4.35 -11.56 0.17
N CYS A 12 3.88 -10.37 0.57
CA CYS A 12 3.60 -9.27 -0.35
C CYS A 12 4.88 -8.83 -1.10
N LEU A 13 5.99 -8.62 -0.39
CA LEU A 13 7.25 -8.19 -0.98
C LEU A 13 7.80 -9.22 -1.96
N ILE A 14 7.80 -10.51 -1.59
CA ILE A 14 8.24 -11.60 -2.48
C ILE A 14 7.42 -11.60 -3.77
N GLY A 15 6.09 -11.54 -3.65
CA GLY A 15 5.19 -11.47 -4.82
C GLY A 15 5.43 -10.24 -5.68
N ALA A 16 5.62 -9.07 -5.06
CA ALA A 16 5.90 -7.82 -5.75
C ALA A 16 7.22 -7.89 -6.53
N VAL A 17 8.29 -8.41 -5.91
CA VAL A 17 9.60 -8.59 -6.56
C VAL A 17 9.49 -9.55 -7.75
N PHE A 18 8.83 -10.70 -7.60
CA PHE A 18 8.63 -11.64 -8.70
C PHE A 18 7.83 -11.03 -9.86
N LEU A 19 6.75 -10.30 -9.58
CA LEU A 19 5.98 -9.61 -10.60
C LEU A 19 6.78 -8.50 -11.29
N TRP A 20 7.63 -7.80 -10.53
CA TRP A 20 8.49 -6.75 -11.05
C TRP A 20 9.58 -7.32 -11.97
N LEU A 21 10.29 -8.36 -11.53
CA LEU A 21 11.26 -9.10 -12.35
C LEU A 21 10.61 -9.67 -13.60
N ARG A 22 9.42 -10.28 -13.50
CA ARG A 22 8.65 -10.75 -14.65
C ARG A 22 8.37 -9.63 -15.65
N ARG A 23 8.05 -8.43 -15.19
CA ARG A 23 7.74 -7.28 -16.05
C ARG A 23 8.98 -6.70 -16.74
N LEU A 24 10.15 -6.82 -16.12
CA LEU A 24 11.42 -6.36 -16.68
C LEU A 24 12.03 -7.40 -17.64
N MET A 25 12.05 -8.67 -17.25
CA MET A 25 12.82 -9.72 -17.92
C MET A 25 12.03 -10.47 -19.00
N ASN A 26 10.70 -10.55 -18.92
CA ASN A 26 9.90 -11.27 -19.91
C ASN A 26 9.59 -10.36 -21.12
N PRO A 27 10.10 -10.67 -22.34
CA PRO A 27 9.93 -9.80 -23.50
C PRO A 27 8.46 -9.54 -23.85
N ARG A 28 7.60 -10.56 -23.72
CA ARG A 28 6.16 -10.46 -24.04
C ARG A 28 5.45 -9.48 -23.11
N VAL A 29 5.77 -9.53 -21.82
CA VAL A 29 5.18 -8.65 -20.80
C VAL A 29 5.76 -7.24 -20.90
N ARG A 30 7.06 -7.12 -21.20
CA ARG A 30 7.74 -5.84 -21.30
C ARG A 30 7.17 -4.99 -22.44
N VAL A 31 6.94 -5.57 -23.61
CA VAL A 31 6.36 -4.87 -24.77
C VAL A 31 4.93 -4.37 -24.50
N ALA A 32 4.14 -5.11 -23.73
CA ALA A 32 2.77 -4.73 -23.37
C ALA A 32 2.67 -3.81 -22.13
N SER A 33 3.78 -3.54 -21.43
CA SER A 33 3.80 -2.74 -20.21
C SER A 33 4.13 -1.28 -20.50
N ARG A 34 3.42 -0.35 -19.86
CA ARG A 34 3.79 1.07 -19.88
C ARG A 34 4.82 1.35 -18.79
N TRP A 35 5.58 2.43 -18.99
CA TRP A 35 6.60 2.88 -18.04
C TRP A 35 6.03 3.03 -16.61
N MET A 36 4.85 3.63 -16.47
CA MET A 36 4.20 3.83 -15.18
C MET A 36 3.91 2.51 -14.43
N ASP A 37 3.66 1.41 -15.14
CA ASP A 37 3.32 0.12 -14.51
C ASP A 37 4.51 -0.57 -13.88
N ILE A 38 5.70 -0.30 -14.43
CA ILE A 38 6.96 -0.80 -13.90
C ILE A 38 7.34 0.00 -12.67
N ASN A 39 7.22 1.34 -12.75
CA ASN A 39 7.60 2.21 -11.66
C ASN A 39 6.65 2.11 -10.47
N ILE A 40 5.33 2.06 -10.69
CA ILE A 40 4.39 1.94 -9.56
C ILE A 40 4.57 0.60 -8.82
N LEU A 41 4.85 -0.49 -9.55
CA LEU A 41 5.12 -1.78 -8.94
C LEU A 41 6.45 -1.78 -8.18
N GLY A 42 7.49 -1.15 -8.75
CA GLY A 42 8.76 -0.94 -8.04
C GLY A 42 8.60 -0.06 -6.80
N TRP A 43 7.78 0.99 -6.88
CA TRP A 43 7.49 1.89 -5.77
C TRP A 43 6.71 1.18 -4.65
N LEU A 44 5.74 0.32 -5.00
CA LEU A 44 5.06 -0.53 -4.03
C LEU A 44 6.02 -1.52 -3.36
N ALA A 45 6.90 -2.16 -4.13
CA ALA A 45 7.92 -3.05 -3.59
C ALA A 45 8.87 -2.30 -2.63
N LEU A 46 9.31 -1.10 -3.00
CA LEU A 46 10.13 -0.22 -2.15
C LEU A 46 9.38 0.18 -0.87
N THR A 47 8.10 0.55 -0.99
CA THR A 47 7.26 0.93 0.16
C THR A 47 7.09 -0.26 1.12
N ALA A 48 6.84 -1.46 0.60
CA ALA A 48 6.74 -2.68 1.40
C ALA A 48 8.07 -3.04 2.06
N ALA A 49 9.19 -2.93 1.35
CA ALA A 49 10.52 -3.16 1.89
C ALA A 49 10.86 -2.15 3.00
N ALA A 50 10.55 -0.86 2.80
CA ALA A 50 10.71 0.16 3.82
C ALA A 50 9.84 -0.12 5.06
N GLY A 51 8.61 -0.63 4.86
CA GLY A 51 7.73 -1.04 5.96
C GLY A 51 8.33 -2.18 6.77
N LEU A 52 8.79 -3.25 6.10
CA LEU A 52 9.48 -4.37 6.77
C LEU A 52 10.77 -3.93 7.46
N PHE A 53 11.49 -2.96 6.89
CA PHE A 53 12.70 -2.38 7.48
C PHE A 53 12.43 -1.64 8.80
N THR A 54 11.19 -1.21 9.08
CA THR A 54 10.83 -0.62 10.39
C THR A 54 10.67 -1.66 11.50
N ILE A 55 10.58 -2.96 11.18
CA ILE A 55 10.30 -4.02 12.15
C ILE A 55 11.39 -4.14 13.23
N PRO A 56 12.70 -4.15 12.92
CA PRO A 56 13.73 -4.22 13.95
C PRO A 56 13.64 -3.07 14.98
N PHE A 57 13.32 -1.85 14.53
CA PHE A 57 13.08 -0.70 15.42
C PHE A 57 11.86 -0.93 16.31
N SER A 58 10.76 -1.41 15.74
CA SER A 58 9.54 -1.71 16.48
C SER A 58 9.73 -2.85 17.50
N VAL A 59 10.54 -3.86 17.18
CA VAL A 59 10.89 -4.96 18.09
C VAL A 59 11.77 -4.44 19.23
N HIS A 60 12.71 -3.54 18.96
CA HIS A 60 13.53 -2.91 20.00
C HIS A 60 12.66 -2.15 21.02
N HIS A 61 11.73 -1.32 20.54
CA HIS A 61 10.77 -0.62 21.42
C HIS A 61 9.87 -1.58 22.20
N ALA A 62 9.35 -2.63 21.54
CA ALA A 62 8.52 -3.64 22.19
C ALA A 62 9.26 -4.44 23.26
N ASN A 63 10.54 -4.79 23.03
CA ASN A 63 11.37 -5.48 24.01
C ASN A 63 11.70 -4.60 25.23
N ALA A 64 11.74 -3.27 25.03
CA ALA A 64 11.87 -2.29 26.11
C ALA A 64 10.53 -2.00 26.84
N GLY A 65 9.43 -2.65 26.43
CA GLY A 65 8.09 -2.43 26.99
C GLY A 65 7.41 -1.13 26.56
N ASP A 66 7.95 -0.43 25.55
CA ASP A 66 7.46 0.86 25.08
C ASP A 66 6.70 0.73 23.75
N ALA A 67 5.38 0.90 23.80
CA ALA A 67 4.52 0.96 22.61
C ALA A 67 4.25 2.40 22.11
N GLY A 68 4.89 3.41 22.71
CA GLY A 68 4.63 4.82 22.45
C GLY A 68 4.81 5.23 20.99
N THR A 69 5.82 4.69 20.29
CA THR A 69 6.04 4.98 18.86
C THR A 69 4.87 4.53 17.99
N MET A 70 4.29 3.35 18.26
CA MET A 70 3.13 2.85 17.53
C MET A 70 1.90 3.74 17.75
N ILE A 71 1.68 4.15 19.01
CA ILE A 71 0.55 5.01 19.39
C ILE A 71 0.67 6.37 18.70
N ARG A 72 1.85 7.01 18.77
CA ARG A 72 2.10 8.31 18.11
C ARG A 72 1.85 8.27 16.60
N LEU A 73 2.26 7.18 15.93
CA LEU A 73 2.00 7.00 14.50
C LEU A 73 0.52 6.82 14.20
N ALA A 74 -0.21 6.07 15.03
CA ALA A 74 -1.66 5.90 14.89
C ALA A 74 -2.41 7.21 15.13
N ASP A 75 -2.03 7.98 16.14
CA ASP A 75 -2.59 9.29 16.44
C ASP A 75 -2.31 10.30 15.33
N TRP A 76 -1.13 10.26 14.72
CA TRP A 76 -0.82 11.10 13.57
C TRP A 76 -1.75 10.79 12.39
N VAL A 77 -1.96 9.51 12.06
CA VAL A 77 -2.89 9.13 10.98
C VAL A 77 -4.30 9.62 11.29
N GLN A 78 -4.77 9.45 12.52
CA GLN A 78 -6.07 9.94 12.97
C GLN A 78 -6.18 11.47 12.85
N SER A 79 -5.14 12.21 13.27
CA SER A 79 -5.10 13.68 13.20
C SER A 79 -5.29 14.19 11.77
N VAL A 80 -4.66 13.53 10.78
CA VAL A 80 -4.81 13.85 9.36
C VAL A 80 -6.23 13.55 8.88
N LEU A 81 -6.81 12.41 9.28
CA LEU A 81 -8.17 12.02 8.89
C LEU A 81 -9.25 12.92 9.51
N TYR A 82 -9.06 13.37 10.76
CA TYR A 82 -9.94 14.32 11.42
C TYR A 82 -9.74 15.77 10.94
N LEU A 83 -8.87 16.00 9.95
CA LEU A 83 -8.56 17.33 9.42
C LEU A 83 -7.94 18.29 10.46
N HIS A 84 -7.30 17.73 11.49
CA HIS A 84 -6.55 18.43 12.52
C HIS A 84 -5.10 17.91 12.57
N PRO A 85 -4.28 18.13 11.53
CA PRO A 85 -2.96 17.52 11.44
C PRO A 85 -2.02 18.05 12.52
N ASP A 86 -1.49 17.15 13.35
CA ASP A 86 -0.48 17.49 14.38
C ASP A 86 0.92 16.96 13.98
N PRO A 87 1.83 17.83 13.50
CA PRO A 87 3.19 17.43 13.14
C PRO A 87 4.07 17.09 14.35
N ALA A 88 3.69 17.49 15.57
CA ALA A 88 4.47 17.19 16.77
C ALA A 88 4.53 15.67 17.05
N LEU A 89 3.48 14.93 16.69
CA LEU A 89 3.37 13.48 16.90
C LEU A 89 4.46 12.68 16.19
N VAL A 90 4.99 13.18 15.08
CA VAL A 90 6.02 12.50 14.27
C VAL A 90 7.40 13.11 14.44
N ARG A 91 7.54 14.24 15.16
CA ARG A 91 8.79 14.98 15.26
C ARG A 91 9.94 14.12 15.78
N ASP A 92 9.70 13.38 16.85
CA ASP A 92 10.72 12.57 17.54
C ASP A 92 10.74 11.11 17.09
N VAL A 93 9.98 10.77 16.06
CA VAL A 93 9.96 9.41 15.52
C VAL A 93 11.20 9.16 14.66
N SER A 94 11.75 7.94 14.74
CA SER A 94 12.93 7.52 13.97
C SER A 94 12.75 7.79 12.46
N PRO A 95 13.83 8.20 11.75
CA PRO A 95 13.79 8.47 10.32
C PRO A 95 13.26 7.31 9.47
N ALA A 96 13.42 6.06 9.92
CA ALA A 96 12.92 4.88 9.21
C ALA A 96 11.40 4.92 9.01
N TYR A 97 10.64 5.30 10.05
CA TYR A 97 9.18 5.42 9.94
C TYR A 97 8.80 6.60 9.05
N LYS A 98 9.48 7.75 9.18
CA LYS A 98 9.25 8.93 8.33
C LYS A 98 9.48 8.62 6.85
N PHE A 99 10.52 7.85 6.53
CA PHE A 99 10.79 7.38 5.18
C PHE A 99 9.66 6.49 4.64
N HIS A 100 9.21 5.50 5.43
CA HIS A 100 8.06 4.67 5.04
C HIS A 100 6.78 5.50 4.85
N MET A 101 6.49 6.44 5.75
CA MET A 101 5.33 7.34 5.64
C MET A 101 5.39 8.17 4.36
N PHE A 102 6.55 8.75 4.04
CA PHE A 102 6.73 9.50 2.79
C PHE A 102 6.42 8.65 1.56
N LEU A 103 6.98 7.43 1.49
CA LEU A 103 6.73 6.49 0.40
C LEU A 103 5.25 6.08 0.33
N GLY A 104 4.61 5.84 1.48
CA GLY A 104 3.20 5.48 1.56
C GLY A 104 2.27 6.60 1.10
N MET A 105 2.52 7.84 1.53
CA MET A 105 1.72 8.99 1.12
C MET A 105 1.89 9.30 -0.37
N SER A 106 3.07 9.09 -0.94
CA SER A 106 3.26 9.27 -2.39
C SER A 106 2.57 8.19 -3.22
N VAL A 107 2.33 6.98 -2.69
CA VAL A 107 1.46 5.98 -3.35
C VAL A 107 0.06 6.55 -3.56
N PHE A 108 -0.51 7.23 -2.57
CA PHE A 108 -1.83 7.88 -2.70
C PHE A 108 -1.80 9.03 -3.72
N LEU A 109 -0.69 9.76 -3.82
CA LEU A 109 -0.51 10.78 -4.86
C LEU A 109 -0.48 10.18 -6.27
N PHE A 110 0.19 9.04 -6.46
CA PHE A 110 0.24 8.34 -7.75
C PHE A 110 -1.04 7.56 -8.06
N PHE A 111 -1.85 7.25 -7.05
CA PHE A 111 -3.02 6.40 -7.14
C PHE A 111 -3.94 6.70 -8.34
N PRO A 112 -4.42 7.94 -8.58
CA PRO A 112 -5.37 8.22 -9.67
C PRO A 112 -4.74 8.16 -11.07
N PHE A 113 -3.41 8.20 -11.17
CA PHE A 113 -2.68 8.25 -12.44
C PHE A 113 -2.09 6.90 -12.84
N THR A 114 -2.30 5.86 -12.03
CA THR A 114 -1.75 4.53 -12.25
C THR A 114 -2.84 3.47 -12.32
N ARG A 115 -2.45 2.23 -12.64
CA ARG A 115 -3.40 1.11 -12.63
C ARG A 115 -3.97 0.82 -11.24
N LEU A 116 -3.48 1.42 -10.15
CA LEU A 116 -3.96 1.20 -8.79
C LEU A 116 -5.46 1.47 -8.59
N VAL A 117 -6.08 2.27 -9.46
CA VAL A 117 -7.53 2.49 -9.50
C VAL A 117 -8.35 1.20 -9.54
N HIS A 118 -7.78 0.09 -10.01
CA HIS A 118 -8.44 -1.22 -10.00
C HIS A 118 -8.88 -1.68 -8.59
N VAL A 119 -8.23 -1.18 -7.53
CA VAL A 119 -8.60 -1.48 -6.14
C VAL A 119 -10.03 -1.03 -5.82
N TRP A 120 -10.52 0.06 -6.43
CA TRP A 120 -11.91 0.52 -6.26
C TRP A 120 -12.95 -0.37 -6.93
N SER A 121 -12.54 -1.17 -7.92
CA SER A 121 -13.42 -2.08 -8.66
C SER A 121 -13.47 -3.48 -8.05
N ALA A 122 -13.10 -3.63 -6.78
CA ALA A 122 -13.18 -4.90 -6.07
C ALA A 122 -14.59 -5.49 -6.17
N PRO A 123 -14.77 -6.70 -6.75
CA PRO A 123 -16.08 -7.22 -7.14
C PRO A 123 -16.86 -7.83 -5.96
N ILE A 124 -16.95 -7.12 -4.83
CA ILE A 124 -17.65 -7.58 -3.62
C ILE A 124 -19.14 -7.82 -3.92
N GLY A 125 -19.75 -7.01 -4.77
CA GLY A 125 -21.15 -7.18 -5.20
C GLY A 125 -21.40 -8.43 -6.04
N TYR A 126 -20.37 -9.14 -6.52
CA TYR A 126 -20.55 -10.36 -7.30
C TYR A 126 -21.19 -11.49 -6.50
N PHE A 127 -20.94 -11.55 -5.18
CA PHE A 127 -21.54 -12.57 -4.31
C PHE A 127 -23.08 -12.53 -4.28
N GLY A 128 -23.67 -11.35 -4.49
CA GLY A 128 -25.13 -11.17 -4.56
C GLY A 128 -25.69 -11.07 -5.97
N ARG A 129 -24.86 -11.22 -7.01
CA ARG A 129 -25.27 -10.98 -8.40
C ARG A 129 -25.90 -12.23 -9.01
N ALA A 130 -27.06 -12.07 -9.66
CA ALA A 130 -27.65 -13.14 -10.46
C ALA A 130 -26.69 -13.60 -11.58
N TYR A 131 -26.68 -14.91 -11.86
CA TYR A 131 -25.81 -15.48 -12.90
C TYR A 131 -26.02 -14.84 -14.27
N GLN A 132 -27.29 -14.67 -14.66
CA GLN A 132 -27.66 -14.06 -15.92
C GLN A 132 -28.05 -12.60 -15.70
N VAL A 133 -27.39 -11.70 -16.41
CA VAL A 133 -27.73 -10.26 -16.43
C VAL A 133 -28.08 -9.89 -17.85
N VAL A 134 -29.35 -9.56 -18.08
CA VAL A 134 -29.87 -9.08 -19.36
C VAL A 134 -30.12 -7.58 -19.24
N ARG A 135 -29.67 -6.80 -20.23
CA ARG A 135 -29.92 -5.37 -20.32
C ARG A 135 -31.00 -5.12 -21.37
N SER A 136 -32.12 -4.50 -20.99
CA SER A 136 -33.15 -4.08 -21.92
C SER A 136 -32.69 -2.85 -22.73
N LYS A 137 -33.30 -2.62 -23.89
CA LYS A 137 -33.06 -1.40 -24.66
C LYS A 137 -33.50 -0.20 -23.82
N ARG A 138 -32.61 0.79 -23.65
CA ARG A 138 -32.94 2.07 -23.02
C ARG A 138 -33.94 2.78 -23.95
N ALA A 139 -35.21 2.85 -23.56
CA ALA A 139 -36.18 3.65 -24.29
C ALA A 139 -35.68 5.10 -24.30
N ALA A 140 -35.58 5.70 -25.49
CA ALA A 140 -35.26 7.12 -25.61
C ALA A 140 -36.39 7.90 -24.94
N ARG A 141 -36.06 8.70 -23.93
CA ARG A 141 -36.99 9.58 -23.22
C ARG A 141 -36.65 11.01 -23.61
#